data_AF-A0A3D2YSV1-F1
#
_entry.id   AF-A0A3D2YSV1-F1
#
_cell.length_a   1.000
_cell.length_b   1.000
_cell.length_c   1.000
_cell.angle_alpha   90.00
_cell.angle_beta   90.00
_cell.angle_gamma   90.00
#
_symmetry.space_group_name_H-M   'P 1'
#
loop_
_entity.id
_entity.type
_entity.pdbx_description
1 polymer ?
#
loop_
_entity_poly.entity_id
_entity_poly.type
_entity_poly.pdbx_seq_one_letter_code
_entity_poly.pdbx_strand_id
1 'polypeptide(L)'
;MKVGIINITGYAGSELARILYRHPEVEITSVTGRSAAGQQLNEVFPHLSAMDLTIEPELSGSLDLVFSALPHKASAEACIPELEKGVKVVDISADFRLKQ
;
A
#
# COMPACT_ATOMS: atom_id res chain seq x y z
N MET A 1 5.15 13.06 4.36
CA MET A 1 4.16 12.12 4.92
C MET A 1 4.55 10.71 4.51
N LYS A 2 4.79 9.82 5.47
CA LYS A 2 5.19 8.42 5.23
C LYS A 2 3.97 7.57 4.93
N VAL A 3 4.00 6.90 3.78
CA VAL A 3 2.85 6.17 3.23
C VAL A 3 3.15 4.69 3.09
N GLY A 4 2.20 3.87 3.53
CA GLY A 4 2.15 2.44 3.25
C GLY A 4 1.18 2.11 2.11
N ILE A 5 1.51 1.12 1.27
CA ILE A 5 0.60 0.59 0.25
C ILE A 5 0.38 -0.90 0.48
N ILE A 6 -0.85 -1.30 0.79
CA ILE A 6 -1.24 -2.71 0.87
C ILE A 6 -1.58 -3.21 -0.54
N ASN A 7 -0.99 -4.33 -0.93
CA ASN A 7 -1.19 -5.00 -2.21
C ASN A 7 -0.71 -4.18 -3.44
N ILE A 8 0.58 -3.82 -3.44
CA ILE A 8 1.23 -3.14 -4.57
C ILE A 8 1.25 -3.97 -5.86
N THR A 9 1.15 -5.29 -5.73
CA THR A 9 1.18 -6.22 -6.88
C THR A 9 -0.08 -6.16 -7.75
N GLY A 10 -1.15 -5.52 -7.29
CA GLY A 10 -2.32 -5.24 -8.12
C GLY A 10 -2.13 -4.03 -9.03
N TYR A 11 -2.93 -3.92 -10.09
CA TYR A 11 -2.89 -2.77 -10.99
C TYR A 11 -3.16 -1.44 -10.27
N ALA A 12 -4.16 -1.41 -9.38
CA ALA A 12 -4.46 -0.21 -8.60
C ALA A 12 -3.29 0.16 -7.66
N GLY A 13 -2.63 -0.83 -7.04
CA GLY A 13 -1.51 -0.60 -6.13
C GLY A 13 -0.26 -0.09 -6.84
N SER A 14 0.11 -0.72 -7.96
CA SER A 14 1.27 -0.29 -8.77
C SER A 14 1.06 1.08 -9.41
N GLU A 15 -0.13 1.38 -9.94
CA GLU A 15 -0.44 2.72 -10.47
C GLU A 15 -0.49 3.78 -9.36
N LEU A 16 -1.04 3.45 -8.18
CA LEU A 16 -0.98 4.33 -7.03
C LEU A 16 0.47 4.65 -6.67
N ALA A 17 1.34 3.65 -6.60
CA ALA A 17 2.76 3.85 -6.30
C ALA A 17 3.42 4.75 -7.36
N ARG A 18 3.14 4.53 -8.65
CA ARG A 18 3.63 5.37 -9.76
C ARG A 18 3.21 6.83 -9.64
N ILE A 19 1.97 7.09 -9.19
CA ILE A 19 1.44 8.44 -8.98
C ILE A 19 2.06 9.09 -7.74
N LEU A 20 2.01 8.40 -6.60
CA LEU A 20 2.48 8.89 -5.31
C LEU A 20 3.99 9.12 -5.28
N TYR A 21 4.78 8.33 -6.02
CA TYR A 21 6.22 8.51 -6.16
C TYR A 21 6.59 9.92 -6.65
N ARG A 22 5.71 10.58 -7.40
CA ARG A 22 5.92 11.94 -7.93
C ARG A 22 5.34 13.04 -7.04
N HIS A 23 4.70 12.69 -5.93
CA HIS A 23 4.01 13.65 -5.08
C HIS A 23 4.99 14.28 -4.09
N PRO A 24 5.14 15.63 -4.05
CA PRO A 24 6.23 16.30 -3.34
C PRO A 24 6.22 16.13 -1.81
N GLU A 25 5.05 15.83 -1.24
CA GLU A 25 4.88 15.69 0.21
C GLU A 25 4.70 14.24 0.69
N VAL A 26 4.80 13.27 -0.23
CA VAL A 26 4.59 11.85 0.09
C VAL A 26 5.88 11.08 -0.13
N GLU A 27 6.18 10.20 0.82
CA GLU A 27 7.26 9.23 0.73
C GLU A 27 6.64 7.85 0.94
N ILE A 28 6.75 6.96 -0.05
CA ILE A 28 6.32 5.57 0.10
C ILE A 28 7.42 4.83 0.85
N THR A 29 7.13 4.36 2.07
CA THR A 29 8.13 3.74 2.95
C THR A 29 7.87 2.27 3.24
N SER A 30 6.69 1.75 2.88
CA SER A 30 6.34 0.34 3.05
C SER A 30 5.33 -0.10 1.99
N VAL A 31 5.56 -1.26 1.39
CA VAL A 31 4.69 -1.82 0.34
C VAL A 31 4.50 -3.31 0.58
N THR A 32 3.28 -3.81 0.39
CA THR A 32 2.99 -5.23 0.62
C THR A 32 2.48 -5.94 -0.62
N GLY A 33 2.72 -7.25 -0.70
CA GLY A 33 2.22 -8.08 -1.80
C GLY A 33 2.57 -9.54 -1.60
N ARG A 34 1.57 -10.38 -1.24
CA ARG A 34 1.81 -11.78 -0.86
C ARG A 34 2.50 -12.62 -1.95
N SER A 35 2.16 -12.41 -3.22
CA SER A 35 2.72 -13.20 -4.33
C SER A 35 4.17 -12.86 -4.66
N ALA A 36 4.67 -11.72 -4.17
CA ALA A 36 6.02 -11.23 -4.45
C ALA A 36 6.79 -10.86 -3.17
N ALA A 37 6.34 -11.33 -2.01
CA ALA A 37 6.96 -11.03 -0.74
C ALA A 37 8.44 -11.49 -0.72
N GLY A 38 9.32 -10.63 -0.20
CA GLY A 38 10.77 -10.81 -0.18
C GLY A 38 11.50 -10.43 -1.46
N GLN A 39 10.79 -10.06 -2.54
CA GLN A 39 11.41 -9.59 -3.79
C GLN A 39 11.60 -8.07 -3.77
N GLN A 40 12.61 -7.58 -4.48
CA GLN A 40 12.79 -6.14 -4.67
C GLN A 40 11.70 -5.58 -5.58
N LEU A 41 11.16 -4.42 -5.21
CA LEU A 41 10.09 -3.77 -5.97
C LEU A 41 10.50 -3.47 -7.41
N ASN A 42 11.76 -3.08 -7.61
CA ASN A 42 12.31 -2.75 -8.92
C ASN A 42 12.51 -3.97 -9.84
N GLU A 43 12.65 -5.17 -9.29
CA GLU A 43 12.72 -6.43 -10.05
C GLU A 43 11.34 -6.83 -10.55
N VAL A 44 10.31 -6.68 -9.71
CA VAL A 44 8.91 -7.00 -10.06
C VAL A 44 8.30 -5.93 -10.96
N PHE A 45 8.61 -4.66 -10.71
CA PHE A 45 8.10 -3.51 -11.43
C PHE A 45 9.25 -2.58 -11.87
N PRO A 46 9.92 -2.85 -13.00
CA PRO A 46 11.06 -2.06 -13.47
C PRO A 46 10.77 -0.56 -13.66
N HIS A 47 9.52 -0.20 -13.98
CA HIS A 47 9.07 1.19 -14.11
C HIS A 47 8.97 1.93 -12.76
N LEU A 48 9.05 1.23 -11.64
CA LEU A 48 9.11 1.75 -10.28
C LEU A 48 10.53 1.69 -9.69
N SER A 49 11.55 1.49 -10.53
CA SER A 49 12.94 1.24 -10.13
C SER A 49 13.62 2.33 -9.30
N ALA A 50 13.05 3.53 -9.30
CA ALA A 50 13.55 4.63 -8.49
C ALA A 50 13.15 4.54 -7.00
N MET A 51 12.33 3.55 -6.63
CA MET A 51 12.04 3.19 -5.24
C MET A 51 12.82 1.94 -4.86
N ASP A 52 13.73 2.08 -3.90
CA ASP A 52 14.48 0.96 -3.33
C ASP A 52 13.73 0.38 -2.13
N LEU A 53 12.71 -0.41 -2.42
CA LEU A 53 11.83 -1.04 -1.44
C LEU A 53 11.76 -2.55 -1.69
N THR A 54 11.69 -3.31 -0.62
CA THR A 54 11.33 -4.73 -0.65
C THR A 54 9.81 -4.85 -0.51
N ILE A 55 9.20 -5.74 -1.30
CA ILE A 55 7.79 -6.08 -1.12
C ILE A 55 7.68 -7.01 0.07
N GLU A 56 6.91 -6.61 1.09
CA GLU A 56 6.78 -7.38 2.32
C GLU A 56 5.41 -8.08 2.40
N PRO A 57 5.25 -9.12 3.25
CA PRO A 57 3.93 -9.71 3.49
C PRO A 57 3.01 -8.74 4.26
N GLU A 58 3.59 -7.85 5.06
CA GLU A 58 2.90 -6.94 5.97
C GLU A 58 3.54 -5.55 5.96
N LEU A 59 2.79 -4.53 6.36
CA LEU A 59 3.31 -3.17 6.48
C LEU A 59 4.28 -3.08 7.66
N SER A 60 5.27 -2.20 7.51
CA SER A 60 6.34 -2.01 8.50
C SER A 60 6.66 -0.54 8.70
N GLY A 61 7.29 -0.25 9.84
CA GLY A 61 7.66 1.11 10.22
C GLY A 61 6.51 1.95 10.76
N SER A 62 6.80 3.24 10.98
CA SER A 62 5.81 4.23 11.42
C SER A 62 5.25 4.94 10.19
N LEU A 63 3.93 4.83 9.98
CA LEU A 63 3.22 5.32 8.82
C LEU A 63 2.21 6.40 9.25
N ASP A 64 2.12 7.47 8.46
CA ASP A 64 1.14 8.53 8.66
C ASP A 64 -0.20 8.20 7.98
N LEU A 65 -0.13 7.46 6.87
CA LEU A 65 -1.26 7.12 6.01
C LEU A 65 -1.02 5.78 5.31
N VAL A 66 -2.07 4.98 5.19
CA VAL A 66 -2.04 3.71 4.46
C VAL A 66 -3.07 3.73 3.34
N PHE A 67 -2.70 3.24 2.16
CA PHE A 67 -3.63 2.93 1.10
C PHE A 67 -3.84 1.42 1.01
N SER A 68 -5.10 0.98 0.90
CA SER A 68 -5.41 -0.40 0.57
C SER A 68 -5.86 -0.52 -0.88
N ALA A 69 -5.13 -1.33 -1.65
CA ALA A 69 -5.46 -1.71 -3.03
C ALA A 69 -5.89 -3.18 -3.13
N LEU A 70 -6.47 -3.73 -2.07
CA LEU A 70 -7.00 -5.08 -2.05
C LEU A 70 -8.38 -5.18 -2.72
N PRO A 71 -8.76 -6.37 -3.22
CA PRO A 71 -10.12 -6.63 -3.67
C PRO A 71 -11.16 -6.46 -2.54
N HIS A 72 -12.42 -6.28 -2.93
CA HIS A 72 -13.56 -6.23 -2.02
C HIS A 72 -13.56 -7.42 -1.03
N LYS A 73 -13.98 -7.15 0.21
CA LYS A 73 -13.97 -8.02 1.40
C LYS A 73 -12.62 -8.25 2.05
N ALA A 74 -11.54 -8.34 1.26
CA ALA A 74 -10.20 -8.52 1.80
C ALA A 74 -9.62 -7.21 2.35
N SER A 75 -10.12 -6.07 1.89
CA SER A 75 -9.58 -4.76 2.27
C SER A 75 -9.91 -4.41 3.71
N ALA A 76 -11.17 -4.56 4.13
CA ALA A 76 -11.58 -4.25 5.51
C ALA A 76 -10.73 -4.97 6.55
N GLU A 77 -10.55 -6.27 6.39
CA GLU A 77 -9.74 -7.10 7.30
C GLU A 77 -8.30 -6.60 7.40
N ALA A 78 -7.67 -6.25 6.26
CA ALA A 78 -6.30 -5.74 6.22
C ALA A 78 -6.16 -4.31 6.76
N CYS A 79 -7.22 -3.51 6.72
CA CYS A 79 -7.20 -2.11 7.17
C CYS A 79 -7.39 -1.97 8.69
N ILE A 80 -8.12 -2.89 9.33
CA ILE A 80 -8.44 -2.83 10.78
C ILE A 80 -7.18 -2.68 11.66
N PRO A 81 -6.11 -3.49 11.50
CA PRO A 81 -4.92 -3.35 12.33
C PRO A 81 -4.26 -1.97 12.26
N GLU A 82 -4.30 -1.32 11.09
CA GLU A 82 -3.73 0.02 10.91
C GLU A 82 -4.62 1.10 11.53
N LEU A 83 -5.94 0.96 11.42
CA LEU A 83 -6.90 1.84 12.09
C LEU A 83 -6.78 1.76 13.61
N GLU A 84 -6.58 0.57 14.18
CA GLU A 84 -6.38 0.36 15.62
C GLU A 84 -5.07 0.99 16.13
N LYS A 85 -4.04 1.07 15.28
CA LYS A 85 -2.81 1.83 15.55
C LYS A 85 -3.01 3.35 15.44
N GLY A 86 -4.21 3.82 15.07
CA GLY A 86 -4.52 5.23 14.85
C GLY A 86 -4.04 5.77 13.51
N VAL A 87 -3.61 4.91 12.58
CA VAL A 87 -3.15 5.31 11.25
C VAL A 87 -4.36 5.59 10.37
N LYS A 88 -4.30 6.66 9.57
CA LYS A 88 -5.35 6.97 8.61
C LYS A 88 -5.28 5.98 7.46
N VAL A 89 -6.44 5.55 6.95
CA VAL A 89 -6.53 4.61 5.83
C VAL A 89 -7.39 5.16 4.70
N VAL A 90 -6.89 5.02 3.47
CA VAL A 90 -7.64 5.23 2.22
C VAL A 90 -7.85 3.87 1.57
N ASP A 91 -9.07 3.36 1.66
CA ASP A 91 -9.46 2.12 0.99
C ASP A 91 -9.93 2.41 -0.44
N ILE A 92 -9.23 1.87 -1.45
CA ILE A 92 -9.61 1.97 -2.86
C ILE A 92 -10.78 1.03 -3.18
N SER A 93 -10.98 -0.01 -2.36
CA SER A 93 -12.06 -0.98 -2.51
C SER A 93 -13.44 -0.35 -2.20
N ALA A 94 -14.47 -1.21 -2.09
CA ALA A 94 -15.82 -0.78 -1.75
C ALA A 94 -16.18 -0.95 -0.27
N ASP A 95 -15.30 -1.55 0.53
CA ASP A 95 -15.66 -2.10 1.85
C ASP A 95 -16.15 -1.03 2.83
N PHE A 96 -15.55 0.16 2.83
CA PHE A 96 -15.93 1.27 3.72
C PHE A 96 -16.81 2.35 3.06
N ARG A 97 -17.32 2.13 1.84
CA ARG A 97 -18.08 3.17 1.11
C ARG A 97 -19.48 3.41 1.67
N LEU A 98 -20.11 2.39 2.25
CA LEU A 98 -21.48 2.46 2.75
C LEU A 98 -21.48 2.53 4.27
N LYS A 99 -22.34 3.39 4.82
CA LYS A 99 -22.65 3.42 6.25
C LYS A 99 -23.75 2.40 6.49
N GLN A 100 -23.45 1.34 7.23
CA GLN A 100 -24.43 0.38 7.75
C GLN A 100 -24.51 0.50 9.26
#